data_AF-A0A1M6NW16-F1
#
_entry.id   AF-A0A1M6NW16-F1
#
_cell.length_a   1.000
_cell.length_b   1.000
_cell.length_c   1.000
_cell.angle_alpha   90.00
_cell.angle_beta   90.00
_cell.angle_gamma   90.00
#
_symmetry.space_group_name_H-M   'P 1'
#
loop_
_entity.id
_entity.type
_entity.pdbx_description
1 polymer ?
#
loop_
_entity_poly.entity_id
_entity_poly.type
_entity_poly.pdbx_seq_one_letter_code
_entity_poly.pdbx_strand_id
1 'polypeptide(L)'
;MKKFTLLFVMCCAFINAQFTTPNNGTSYTLSSLSAAAPTVLVKNGLEYTLTADLTISATDKLLINEDATLKVNSGVAIFVFGEYKTTAGNFIITASTIGSPYRGIRFEEGSVAEMKNTRIEYGGGVRVLTAYPFLMDNCILYKNNNSGSTNLASSAALALFQGSGHIVKNSQFLENSRAGINSGASGAVSIDIINNYFYGNNTDNGNYPQINMGPSGVDSTRVINNEIIGNRTITKSGGISVSGLLGGTNRFRVEGNTVQDNRYGITHQGAGSSGIIRNNIITNNNTENNPSLGGSGISLTGTQKVIVRNNQIRGNLWGVTILSNAVIDLGTADDHGNNIFKNNGNTGTITAFYNNTPNTVTAIGNCWREDELSNDAMVEAVISHKPDLATLGLVNFTPYNCAESMAVSDVTKGLMKIYPNPSKNHFYLETENGGNIVIQDISGKVVFSSIVNKGKNEINTNLQPGVYIITQQSEGKKSNTKLIIK
;
A
#
# COMPACT_ATOMS: atom_id res chain seq x y z
N MET A 1 -9.32 -83.03 -23.30
CA MET A 1 -8.72 -81.88 -22.60
C MET A 1 -9.46 -80.62 -23.04
N LYS A 2 -10.04 -79.88 -22.08
CA LYS A 2 -11.04 -78.83 -22.30
C LYS A 2 -10.40 -77.56 -22.87
N LYS A 3 -10.99 -76.97 -23.91
CA LYS A 3 -10.65 -75.65 -24.43
C LYS A 3 -11.24 -74.58 -23.51
N PHE A 4 -10.39 -73.74 -22.91
CA PHE A 4 -10.81 -72.54 -22.20
C PHE A 4 -10.70 -71.36 -23.17
N THR A 5 -11.85 -70.79 -23.52
CA THR A 5 -11.94 -69.51 -24.22
C THR A 5 -12.01 -68.42 -23.15
N LEU A 6 -10.98 -67.58 -23.05
CA LEU A 6 -10.96 -66.43 -22.15
C LEU A 6 -11.63 -65.25 -22.87
N LEU A 7 -12.81 -64.87 -22.42
CA LEU A 7 -13.56 -63.71 -22.91
C LEU A 7 -13.01 -62.44 -22.25
N PHE A 8 -12.36 -61.57 -23.02
CA PHE A 8 -11.89 -60.27 -22.57
C PHE A 8 -13.06 -59.28 -22.62
N VAL A 9 -13.68 -58.99 -21.47
CA VAL A 9 -14.71 -57.95 -21.36
C VAL A 9 -14.00 -56.60 -21.23
N MET A 10 -13.94 -55.86 -22.35
CA MET A 10 -13.51 -54.47 -22.37
C MET A 10 -14.65 -53.61 -21.82
N CYS A 11 -14.58 -53.27 -20.53
CA CYS A 11 -15.52 -52.33 -19.91
C CYS A 11 -15.07 -50.90 -20.25
N CYS A 12 -15.65 -50.30 -21.28
CA CYS A 12 -15.48 -48.88 -21.58
C CYS A 12 -16.24 -48.04 -20.56
N ALA A 13 -15.59 -47.71 -19.44
CA ALA A 13 -16.00 -46.57 -18.64
C ALA A 13 -15.53 -45.29 -19.36
N PHE A 14 -16.47 -44.42 -19.69
CA PHE A 14 -16.18 -43.05 -20.14
C PHE A 14 -15.57 -42.27 -18.97
N ILE A 15 -14.25 -42.33 -18.82
CA ILE A 15 -13.49 -41.49 -17.89
C ILE A 15 -13.32 -40.14 -18.60
N ASN A 16 -13.81 -39.06 -18.00
CA ASN A 16 -13.49 -37.70 -18.45
C ASN A 16 -11.96 -37.56 -18.44
N ALA A 17 -11.36 -37.50 -19.63
CA ALA A 17 -9.92 -37.53 -19.78
C ALA A 17 -9.31 -36.19 -19.32
N GLN A 18 -8.72 -36.17 -18.11
CA GLN A 18 -7.71 -35.17 -17.75
C GLN A 18 -6.48 -35.31 -18.67
N PHE A 19 -5.74 -34.24 -18.90
CA PHE A 19 -4.48 -34.29 -19.64
C PHE A 19 -3.29 -33.90 -18.75
N THR A 20 -2.25 -34.74 -18.79
CA THR A 20 -0.95 -34.48 -18.16
C THR A 20 0.12 -34.51 -19.23
N THR A 21 0.95 -33.47 -19.31
CA THR A 21 2.07 -33.43 -20.27
C THR A 21 3.12 -34.53 -19.93
N PRO A 22 3.88 -35.04 -20.91
CA PRO A 22 4.65 -36.28 -20.78
C PRO A 22 5.89 -36.19 -19.88
N ASN A 23 6.23 -35.03 -19.32
CA ASN A 23 7.39 -34.81 -18.46
C ASN A 23 8.72 -35.07 -19.17
N ASN A 24 8.89 -34.55 -20.37
CA ASN A 24 10.06 -34.80 -21.23
C ASN A 24 10.82 -33.52 -21.63
N GLY A 25 10.56 -32.40 -20.97
CA GLY A 25 11.21 -31.13 -21.26
C GLY A 25 10.52 -30.31 -22.34
N THR A 26 9.32 -30.70 -22.78
CA THR A 26 8.65 -30.03 -23.89
C THR A 26 8.10 -28.67 -23.47
N SER A 27 8.29 -27.67 -24.33
CA SER A 27 7.64 -26.36 -24.19
C SER A 27 6.35 -26.32 -25.02
N TYR A 28 5.23 -26.18 -24.34
CA TYR A 28 3.89 -26.10 -24.92
C TYR A 28 3.43 -24.66 -25.06
N THR A 29 2.85 -24.31 -26.21
CA THR A 29 1.97 -23.15 -26.38
C THR A 29 0.52 -23.62 -26.31
N LEU A 30 -0.46 -22.72 -26.25
CA LEU A 30 -1.88 -23.13 -26.32
C LEU A 30 -2.17 -23.90 -27.62
N SER A 31 -1.60 -23.45 -28.75
CA SER A 31 -1.71 -24.15 -30.03
C SER A 31 -1.10 -25.55 -30.03
N SER A 32 0.12 -25.73 -29.52
CA SER A 32 0.75 -27.07 -29.51
C SER A 32 0.14 -27.99 -28.45
N LEU A 33 -0.34 -27.44 -27.34
CA LEU A 33 -1.07 -28.18 -26.32
C LEU A 33 -2.44 -28.65 -26.83
N SER A 34 -3.15 -27.80 -27.57
CA SER A 34 -4.41 -28.18 -28.22
C SER A 34 -4.21 -29.27 -29.27
N ALA A 35 -3.11 -29.24 -30.03
CA ALA A 35 -2.78 -30.32 -30.96
C ALA A 35 -2.43 -31.64 -30.24
N ALA A 36 -1.77 -31.58 -29.07
CA ALA A 36 -1.41 -32.75 -28.28
C ALA A 36 -2.61 -33.35 -27.53
N ALA A 37 -3.59 -32.53 -27.15
CA ALA A 37 -4.77 -32.93 -26.39
C ALA A 37 -6.06 -32.28 -26.94
N PRO A 38 -6.47 -32.59 -28.18
CA PRO A 38 -7.52 -31.86 -28.91
C PRO A 38 -8.91 -32.01 -28.31
N THR A 39 -9.15 -33.01 -27.47
CA THR A 39 -10.41 -33.20 -26.74
C THR A 39 -10.44 -32.48 -25.40
N VAL A 40 -9.27 -32.12 -24.85
CA VAL A 40 -9.12 -31.45 -23.55
C VAL A 40 -8.99 -29.94 -23.72
N LEU A 41 -8.15 -29.50 -24.66
CA LEU A 41 -8.00 -28.09 -25.00
C LEU A 41 -8.46 -27.88 -26.45
N VAL A 42 -9.73 -27.50 -26.60
CA VAL A 42 -10.38 -27.35 -27.90
C VAL A 42 -10.13 -25.93 -28.43
N LYS A 43 -9.47 -25.81 -29.58
CA LYS A 43 -9.25 -24.53 -30.25
C LYS A 43 -10.43 -24.15 -31.14
N ASN A 44 -10.90 -22.91 -31.05
CA ASN A 44 -11.89 -22.31 -31.94
C ASN A 44 -11.49 -20.86 -32.27
N GLY A 45 -10.78 -20.66 -33.39
CA GLY A 45 -10.21 -19.36 -33.74
C GLY A 45 -9.18 -18.89 -32.72
N LEU A 46 -9.43 -17.73 -32.09
CA LEU A 46 -8.61 -17.15 -31.02
C LEU A 46 -9.03 -17.59 -29.61
N GLU A 47 -10.07 -18.40 -29.50
CA GLU A 47 -10.55 -18.94 -28.24
C GLU A 47 -10.07 -20.38 -28.06
N TYR A 48 -9.78 -20.74 -26.82
CA TYR A 48 -9.54 -22.11 -26.38
C TYR A 48 -10.56 -22.47 -25.31
N THR A 49 -11.08 -23.69 -25.34
CA THR A 49 -11.93 -24.22 -24.27
C THR A 49 -11.25 -25.39 -23.60
N LEU A 50 -10.98 -25.28 -22.30
CA LEU A 50 -10.46 -26.35 -21.47
C LEU A 50 -11.62 -27.13 -20.85
N THR A 51 -11.76 -28.39 -21.26
CA THR A 51 -12.92 -29.24 -20.93
C THR A 51 -12.67 -30.18 -19.76
N ALA A 52 -11.41 -30.42 -19.40
CA ALA A 52 -10.98 -31.29 -18.31
C ALA A 52 -9.67 -30.77 -17.68
N ASP A 53 -9.30 -31.31 -16.51
CA ASP A 53 -8.11 -30.88 -15.77
C ASP A 53 -6.85 -30.97 -16.64
N LEU A 54 -6.03 -29.91 -16.56
CA LEU A 54 -4.74 -29.81 -17.24
C LEU A 54 -3.61 -29.84 -16.22
N THR A 55 -2.64 -30.73 -16.42
CA THR A 55 -1.41 -30.80 -15.62
C THR A 55 -0.18 -30.60 -16.51
N ILE A 56 0.59 -29.56 -16.22
CA ILE A 56 1.92 -29.32 -16.80
C ILE A 56 2.95 -29.97 -15.88
N SER A 57 3.58 -31.04 -16.35
CA SER A 57 4.56 -31.84 -15.60
C SER A 57 5.85 -31.08 -15.28
N ALA A 58 6.59 -31.57 -14.29
CA ALA A 58 7.70 -30.86 -13.64
C ALA A 58 8.83 -30.40 -14.59
N THR A 59 9.11 -31.15 -15.66
CA THR A 59 10.15 -30.76 -16.64
C THR A 59 9.60 -29.97 -17.82
N ASP A 60 8.28 -29.94 -18.00
CA ASP A 60 7.63 -29.29 -19.14
C ASP A 60 7.31 -27.82 -18.85
N LYS A 61 6.99 -27.07 -19.91
CA LYS A 61 6.70 -25.64 -19.83
C LYS A 61 5.38 -25.31 -20.52
N LEU A 62 4.62 -24.37 -19.96
CA LEU A 62 3.51 -23.72 -20.63
C LEU A 62 3.87 -22.26 -20.90
N LEU A 63 4.09 -21.95 -22.18
CA LEU A 63 4.38 -20.63 -22.70
C LEU A 63 3.14 -20.05 -23.38
N ILE A 64 2.55 -19.02 -22.78
CA ILE A 64 1.46 -18.25 -23.37
C ILE A 64 2.05 -17.09 -24.17
N ASN A 65 2.22 -17.31 -25.48
CA ASN A 65 2.87 -16.37 -26.40
C ASN A 65 1.93 -15.77 -27.47
N GLU A 66 0.63 -16.02 -27.35
CA GLU A 66 -0.39 -15.46 -28.24
C GLU A 66 -1.51 -14.81 -27.41
N ASP A 67 -2.07 -13.72 -27.93
CA ASP A 67 -3.25 -13.11 -27.35
C ASP A 67 -4.45 -14.02 -27.59
N ALA A 68 -5.09 -14.47 -26.51
CA ALA A 68 -6.13 -15.48 -26.56
C ALA A 68 -7.07 -15.40 -25.36
N THR A 69 -8.23 -16.02 -25.51
CA THR A 69 -9.15 -16.30 -24.39
C THR A 69 -9.21 -17.80 -24.14
N LEU A 70 -8.83 -18.21 -22.94
CA LEU A 70 -9.00 -19.56 -22.40
C LEU A 70 -10.29 -19.61 -21.56
N LYS A 71 -11.34 -20.21 -22.13
CA LYS A 71 -12.57 -20.57 -21.42
C LYS A 71 -12.35 -21.89 -20.69
N VAL A 72 -12.67 -21.95 -19.41
CA VAL A 72 -12.46 -23.14 -18.59
C VAL A 72 -13.80 -23.63 -18.06
N ASN A 73 -14.10 -24.91 -18.29
CA ASN A 73 -15.36 -25.50 -17.86
C ASN A 73 -15.46 -25.53 -16.31
N SER A 74 -16.71 -25.54 -15.83
CA SER A 74 -16.99 -25.62 -14.40
C SER A 74 -16.29 -26.83 -13.77
N GLY A 75 -15.69 -26.63 -12.59
CA GLY A 75 -15.01 -27.70 -11.86
C GLY A 75 -13.65 -28.12 -12.43
N VAL A 76 -13.18 -27.53 -13.52
CA VAL A 76 -11.87 -27.83 -14.10
C VAL A 76 -10.75 -27.02 -13.45
N ALA A 77 -9.57 -27.61 -13.31
CA ALA A 77 -8.37 -27.02 -12.72
C ALA A 77 -7.17 -27.03 -13.68
N ILE A 78 -6.26 -26.08 -13.48
CA ILE A 78 -4.95 -26.06 -14.13
C ILE A 78 -3.88 -26.24 -13.04
N PHE A 79 -3.07 -27.29 -13.16
CA PHE A 79 -1.94 -27.59 -12.29
C PHE A 79 -0.63 -27.41 -13.04
N VAL A 80 0.32 -26.69 -12.43
CA VAL A 80 1.64 -26.45 -13.02
C VAL A 80 2.69 -26.93 -12.03
N PHE A 81 3.34 -28.04 -12.34
CA PHE A 81 4.53 -28.53 -11.65
C PHE A 81 5.82 -28.01 -12.29
N GLY A 82 5.80 -27.74 -13.60
CA GLY A 82 6.94 -27.21 -14.35
C GLY A 82 6.99 -25.69 -14.41
N GLU A 83 7.24 -25.16 -15.61
CA GLU A 83 7.34 -23.71 -15.83
C GLU A 83 6.05 -23.14 -16.44
N TYR A 84 5.60 -21.98 -15.97
CA TYR A 84 4.56 -21.17 -16.60
C TYR A 84 5.09 -19.80 -16.93
N LYS A 85 4.88 -19.35 -18.17
CA LYS A 85 5.29 -18.03 -18.61
C LYS A 85 4.30 -17.40 -19.57
N THR A 86 3.93 -16.16 -19.32
CA THR A 86 3.17 -15.35 -20.28
C THR A 86 4.07 -14.29 -20.92
N THR A 87 4.12 -14.30 -22.25
CA THR A 87 4.74 -13.25 -23.07
C THR A 87 3.73 -12.55 -24.00
N ALA A 88 2.49 -13.05 -24.05
CA ALA A 88 1.37 -12.40 -24.74
C ALA A 88 1.12 -10.98 -24.20
N GLY A 89 0.55 -10.12 -25.05
CA GLY A 89 0.17 -8.76 -24.70
C GLY A 89 -1.17 -8.68 -23.98
N ASN A 90 -2.05 -9.66 -24.21
CA ASN A 90 -3.36 -9.76 -23.59
C ASN A 90 -3.85 -11.22 -23.55
N PHE A 91 -3.88 -11.83 -22.36
CA PHE A 91 -4.39 -13.18 -22.17
C PHE A 91 -5.54 -13.20 -21.15
N ILE A 92 -6.63 -13.90 -21.46
CA ILE A 92 -7.79 -14.00 -20.58
C ILE A 92 -8.03 -15.46 -20.22
N ILE A 93 -8.19 -15.75 -18.92
CA ILE A 93 -8.69 -17.02 -18.39
C ILE A 93 -10.04 -16.74 -17.72
N THR A 94 -11.11 -17.35 -18.23
CA THR A 94 -12.48 -17.08 -17.79
C THR A 94 -13.29 -18.36 -17.71
N ALA A 95 -14.39 -18.37 -16.95
CA ALA A 95 -15.30 -19.51 -16.92
C ALA A 95 -16.03 -19.64 -18.27
N SER A 96 -16.24 -20.86 -18.75
CA SER A 96 -17.08 -21.12 -19.93
C SER A 96 -18.52 -20.65 -19.73
N THR A 97 -18.99 -20.62 -18.47
CA THR A 97 -20.32 -20.12 -18.11
C THR A 97 -20.22 -19.31 -16.82
N ILE A 98 -20.57 -18.02 -16.90
CA ILE A 98 -20.59 -17.13 -15.73
C ILE A 98 -21.54 -17.69 -14.67
N GLY A 99 -21.09 -17.74 -13.42
CA GLY A 99 -21.82 -18.34 -12.30
C GLY A 99 -21.50 -19.82 -12.05
N SER A 100 -20.80 -20.49 -12.97
CA SER A 100 -20.30 -21.86 -12.80
C SER A 100 -18.75 -21.87 -12.88
N PRO A 101 -18.06 -21.54 -11.78
CA PRO A 101 -16.63 -21.27 -11.80
C PRO A 101 -15.80 -22.53 -12.06
N TYR A 102 -14.70 -22.36 -12.79
CA TYR A 102 -13.58 -23.30 -12.78
C TYR A 102 -12.82 -23.18 -11.45
N ARG A 103 -12.07 -24.23 -11.08
CA ARG A 103 -11.42 -24.31 -9.76
C ARG A 103 -10.23 -23.37 -9.60
N GLY A 104 -9.69 -22.85 -10.70
CA GLY A 104 -8.54 -21.93 -10.71
C GLY A 104 -7.27 -22.54 -11.30
N ILE A 105 -6.16 -21.83 -11.11
CA ILE A 105 -4.81 -22.28 -11.47
C ILE A 105 -3.97 -22.45 -10.20
N ARG A 106 -3.16 -23.51 -10.15
CA ARG A 106 -2.25 -23.80 -9.04
C ARG A 106 -0.84 -24.05 -9.55
N PHE A 107 0.08 -23.26 -9.02
CA PHE A 107 1.52 -23.44 -9.15
C PHE A 107 1.99 -24.34 -7.99
N GLU A 108 2.30 -25.59 -8.32
CA GLU A 108 2.66 -26.64 -7.38
C GLU A 108 4.08 -26.44 -6.83
N GLU A 109 4.46 -27.21 -5.81
CA GLU A 109 5.81 -27.17 -5.27
C GLU A 109 6.86 -27.48 -6.35
N GLY A 110 7.93 -26.68 -6.41
CA GLY A 110 8.99 -26.79 -7.42
C GLY A 110 8.70 -26.05 -8.73
N SER A 111 7.49 -25.55 -8.95
CA SER A 111 7.17 -24.80 -10.16
C SER A 111 7.82 -23.41 -10.21
N VAL A 112 8.01 -22.89 -11.41
CA VAL A 112 8.48 -21.52 -11.68
C VAL A 112 7.42 -20.80 -12.51
N ALA A 113 7.00 -19.62 -12.09
CA ALA A 113 5.90 -18.92 -12.75
C ALA A 113 6.11 -17.41 -12.90
N GLU A 114 6.02 -16.95 -14.15
CA GLU A 114 5.92 -15.55 -14.54
C GLU A 114 4.58 -15.30 -15.26
N MET A 115 3.62 -14.72 -14.54
CA MET A 115 2.33 -14.33 -15.09
C MET A 115 2.34 -12.83 -15.42
N LYS A 116 2.13 -12.50 -16.69
CA LYS A 116 2.11 -11.11 -17.17
C LYS A 116 0.91 -10.87 -18.06
N ASN A 117 0.38 -9.65 -18.07
CA ASN A 117 -0.68 -9.21 -18.99
C ASN A 117 -1.88 -10.17 -19.03
N THR A 118 -2.20 -10.78 -17.89
CA THR A 118 -3.19 -11.86 -17.79
C THR A 118 -4.38 -11.41 -16.95
N ARG A 119 -5.59 -11.62 -17.47
CA ARG A 119 -6.84 -11.45 -16.75
C ARG A 119 -7.39 -12.80 -16.34
N ILE A 120 -7.63 -13.01 -15.05
CA ILE A 120 -8.23 -14.22 -14.47
C ILE A 120 -9.56 -13.83 -13.84
N GLU A 121 -10.65 -14.31 -14.40
CA GLU A 121 -11.98 -13.92 -13.98
C GLU A 121 -12.97 -15.07 -13.85
N TYR A 122 -13.97 -14.88 -12.99
CA TYR A 122 -15.08 -15.82 -12.77
C TYR A 122 -14.64 -17.26 -12.42
N GLY A 123 -13.44 -17.44 -11.88
CA GLY A 123 -12.89 -18.75 -11.48
C GLY A 123 -12.57 -18.86 -10.01
N GLY A 124 -11.77 -19.86 -9.64
CA GLY A 124 -11.32 -20.09 -8.26
C GLY A 124 -10.03 -19.37 -7.86
N GLY A 125 -9.49 -18.51 -8.72
CA GLY A 125 -8.27 -17.72 -8.48
C GLY A 125 -6.96 -18.49 -8.71
N VAL A 126 -5.89 -17.95 -8.12
CA VAL A 126 -4.50 -18.41 -8.26
C VAL A 126 -3.98 -18.93 -6.93
N ARG A 127 -3.43 -20.14 -6.91
CA ARG A 127 -2.73 -20.73 -5.76
C ARG A 127 -1.24 -20.86 -6.07
N VAL A 128 -0.39 -20.37 -5.18
CA VAL A 128 1.08 -20.48 -5.26
C VAL A 128 1.58 -21.32 -4.09
N LEU A 129 2.03 -22.54 -4.38
CA LEU A 129 2.62 -23.46 -3.40
C LEU A 129 4.15 -23.53 -3.50
N THR A 130 4.72 -23.19 -4.65
CA THR A 130 6.17 -23.14 -4.85
C THR A 130 6.83 -22.14 -3.90
N ALA A 131 7.99 -22.52 -3.35
CA ALA A 131 8.86 -21.62 -2.60
C ALA A 131 9.73 -20.75 -3.52
N TYR A 132 9.76 -21.04 -4.83
CA TYR A 132 10.51 -20.25 -5.80
C TYR A 132 9.82 -18.90 -6.07
N PRO A 133 10.60 -17.87 -6.45
CA PRO A 133 10.04 -16.57 -6.79
C PRO A 133 8.90 -16.69 -7.81
N PHE A 134 7.76 -16.12 -7.43
CA PHE A 134 6.58 -15.99 -8.28
C PHE A 134 6.49 -14.54 -8.73
N LEU A 135 6.33 -14.30 -10.02
CA LEU A 135 6.12 -12.97 -10.57
C LEU A 135 4.71 -12.86 -11.15
N MET A 136 3.97 -11.86 -10.69
CA MET A 136 2.73 -11.40 -11.31
C MET A 136 2.84 -9.90 -11.62
N ASP A 137 2.70 -9.53 -12.89
CA ASP A 137 2.86 -8.16 -13.36
C ASP A 137 1.78 -7.78 -14.37
N ASN A 138 1.17 -6.61 -14.25
CA ASN A 138 0.13 -6.13 -15.16
C ASN A 138 -1.02 -7.16 -15.36
N CYS A 139 -1.51 -7.73 -14.26
CA CYS A 139 -2.57 -8.74 -14.29
C CYS A 139 -3.85 -8.24 -13.63
N ILE A 140 -4.99 -8.87 -13.91
CA ILE A 140 -6.28 -8.54 -13.30
C ILE A 140 -6.95 -9.79 -12.77
N LEU A 141 -7.25 -9.83 -11.47
CA LEU A 141 -8.07 -10.87 -10.85
C LEU A 141 -9.44 -10.30 -10.50
N TYR A 142 -10.47 -10.73 -11.22
CA TYR A 142 -11.79 -10.13 -11.21
C TYR A 142 -12.90 -11.14 -10.90
N LYS A 143 -13.75 -10.84 -9.90
CA LYS A 143 -14.94 -11.64 -9.57
C LYS A 143 -14.65 -13.15 -9.45
N ASN A 144 -13.48 -13.51 -8.95
CA ASN A 144 -13.21 -14.91 -8.66
C ASN A 144 -14.04 -15.35 -7.45
N ASN A 145 -14.61 -16.55 -7.54
CA ASN A 145 -15.22 -17.23 -6.41
C ASN A 145 -14.15 -18.06 -5.71
N ASN A 146 -13.45 -17.45 -4.77
CA ASN A 146 -12.38 -18.08 -3.99
C ASN A 146 -12.89 -18.66 -2.66
N SER A 147 -14.21 -18.80 -2.53
CA SER A 147 -14.86 -19.40 -1.36
C SER A 147 -15.05 -20.90 -1.55
N GLY A 148 -15.13 -21.67 -0.46
CA GLY A 148 -15.36 -23.12 -0.53
C GLY A 148 -14.11 -23.98 -0.75
N SER A 149 -14.25 -25.28 -0.47
CA SER A 149 -13.14 -26.26 -0.42
C SER A 149 -12.72 -26.82 -1.78
N THR A 150 -13.52 -26.62 -2.82
CA THR A 150 -13.27 -27.15 -4.17
C THR A 150 -12.39 -26.23 -5.02
N ASN A 151 -12.31 -24.94 -4.66
CA ASN A 151 -11.51 -23.93 -5.34
C ASN A 151 -10.04 -23.98 -4.89
N LEU A 152 -9.10 -23.79 -5.83
CA LEU A 152 -7.68 -24.02 -5.57
C LEU A 152 -7.06 -22.97 -4.64
N ALA A 153 -7.43 -21.69 -4.76
CA ALA A 153 -6.88 -20.62 -3.92
C ALA A 153 -7.47 -20.66 -2.49
N SER A 154 -8.75 -20.97 -2.35
CA SER A 154 -9.53 -21.24 -1.12
C SER A 154 -9.60 -20.14 -0.02
N SER A 155 -8.89 -19.02 -0.17
CA SER A 155 -8.91 -17.92 0.83
C SER A 155 -8.73 -16.52 0.24
N ALA A 156 -8.34 -16.39 -1.03
CA ALA A 156 -8.11 -15.14 -1.72
C ALA A 156 -8.13 -15.34 -3.24
N ALA A 157 -8.16 -14.24 -3.99
CA ALA A 157 -7.94 -14.26 -5.43
C ALA A 157 -6.54 -14.79 -5.78
N LEU A 158 -5.52 -14.36 -5.04
CA LEU A 158 -4.16 -14.90 -5.04
C LEU A 158 -3.80 -15.41 -3.65
N ALA A 159 -3.60 -16.71 -3.50
CA ALA A 159 -3.23 -17.34 -2.24
C ALA A 159 -1.82 -17.94 -2.31
N LEU A 160 -0.93 -17.50 -1.42
CA LEU A 160 0.44 -17.99 -1.29
C LEU A 160 0.57 -18.89 -0.05
N PHE A 161 1.45 -19.88 -0.13
CA PHE A 161 1.67 -20.82 0.98
C PHE A 161 3.03 -20.67 1.65
N GLN A 162 4.10 -20.53 0.88
CA GLN A 162 5.48 -20.47 1.37
C GLN A 162 6.36 -19.74 0.35
N GLY A 163 7.55 -19.36 0.78
CA GLY A 163 8.61 -18.87 -0.12
C GLY A 163 8.98 -17.41 0.11
N SER A 164 9.96 -16.95 -0.66
CA SER A 164 10.47 -15.59 -0.61
C SER A 164 10.76 -15.07 -2.02
N GLY A 165 10.87 -13.74 -2.15
CA GLY A 165 11.13 -13.10 -3.43
C GLY A 165 9.92 -13.11 -4.39
N HIS A 166 8.73 -13.41 -3.88
CA HIS A 166 7.51 -13.23 -4.67
C HIS A 166 7.26 -11.74 -4.93
N ILE A 167 6.80 -11.41 -6.13
CA ILE A 167 6.52 -10.04 -6.55
C ILE A 167 5.17 -10.01 -7.25
N VAL A 168 4.27 -9.16 -6.75
CA VAL A 168 2.98 -8.84 -7.36
C VAL A 168 2.94 -7.34 -7.58
N LYS A 169 2.93 -6.90 -8.84
CA LYS A 169 2.99 -5.48 -9.15
C LYS A 169 2.11 -5.06 -10.32
N ASN A 170 1.78 -3.77 -10.37
CA ASN A 170 1.02 -3.13 -11.45
C ASN A 170 -0.29 -3.87 -11.78
N SER A 171 -0.88 -4.58 -10.81
CA SER A 171 -1.99 -5.50 -11.02
C SER A 171 -3.25 -5.04 -10.30
N GLN A 172 -4.38 -5.63 -10.63
CA GLN A 172 -5.68 -5.26 -10.09
C GLN A 172 -6.39 -6.46 -9.44
N PHE A 173 -6.99 -6.24 -8.28
CA PHE A 173 -7.78 -7.22 -7.53
C PHE A 173 -9.15 -6.63 -7.26
N LEU A 174 -10.16 -7.19 -7.91
CA LEU A 174 -11.43 -6.52 -8.08
C LEU A 174 -12.59 -7.47 -7.75
N GLU A 175 -13.39 -7.10 -6.75
CA GLU A 175 -14.68 -7.77 -6.46
C GLU A 175 -14.58 -9.29 -6.25
N ASN A 176 -13.41 -9.78 -5.82
CA ASN A 176 -13.23 -11.21 -5.54
C ASN A 176 -14.01 -11.59 -4.28
N SER A 177 -14.50 -12.83 -4.21
CA SER A 177 -15.36 -13.25 -3.10
C SER A 177 -14.65 -13.19 -1.75
N ARG A 178 -13.32 -13.32 -1.73
CA ARG A 178 -12.48 -13.18 -0.53
C ARG A 178 -11.39 -12.12 -0.72
N ALA A 179 -10.36 -12.13 0.13
CA ALA A 179 -9.22 -11.23 0.03
C ALA A 179 -8.65 -11.19 -1.41
N GLY A 180 -8.04 -10.07 -1.81
CA GLY A 180 -7.29 -9.99 -3.06
C GLY A 180 -6.04 -10.86 -2.99
N ILE A 181 -5.25 -10.70 -1.93
CA ILE A 181 -4.05 -11.50 -1.67
C ILE A 181 -4.08 -12.07 -0.25
N ASN A 182 -3.69 -13.32 -0.08
CA ASN A 182 -3.52 -13.95 1.22
C ASN A 182 -2.29 -14.86 1.31
N SER A 183 -1.73 -14.97 2.51
CA SER A 183 -0.98 -16.17 2.93
C SER A 183 -1.55 -16.79 4.20
N GLY A 184 -1.31 -18.09 4.38
CA GLY A 184 -1.74 -18.82 5.57
C GLY A 184 -0.97 -18.37 6.82
N ALA A 185 -1.62 -18.37 7.98
CA ALA A 185 -1.00 -17.94 9.25
C ALA A 185 0.15 -18.85 9.73
N SER A 186 0.26 -20.08 9.19
CA SER A 186 1.29 -21.06 9.50
C SER A 186 2.45 -21.08 8.49
N GLY A 187 2.31 -20.40 7.35
CA GLY A 187 3.31 -20.38 6.28
C GLY A 187 4.14 -19.11 6.33
N ALA A 188 5.47 -19.24 6.19
CA ALA A 188 6.36 -18.09 6.08
C ALA A 188 6.41 -17.62 4.62
N VAL A 189 5.86 -16.43 4.36
CA VAL A 189 5.77 -15.86 3.00
C VAL A 189 6.27 -14.42 2.98
N SER A 190 7.43 -14.19 2.36
CA SER A 190 7.87 -12.82 2.02
C SER A 190 7.46 -12.46 0.59
N ILE A 191 6.94 -11.24 0.42
CA ILE A 191 6.38 -10.79 -0.84
C ILE A 191 6.46 -9.27 -0.97
N ASP A 192 6.70 -8.82 -2.19
CA ASP A 192 6.53 -7.44 -2.65
C ASP A 192 5.18 -7.26 -3.33
N ILE A 193 4.30 -6.44 -2.73
CA ILE A 193 3.00 -6.05 -3.28
C ILE A 193 3.10 -4.55 -3.62
N ILE A 194 3.32 -4.23 -4.90
CA ILE A 194 3.76 -2.88 -5.33
C ILE A 194 2.86 -2.30 -6.43
N ASN A 195 2.42 -1.05 -6.30
CA ASN A 195 1.68 -0.32 -7.34
C ASN A 195 0.43 -1.08 -7.85
N ASN A 196 -0.28 -1.78 -6.97
CA ASN A 196 -1.49 -2.49 -7.33
C ASN A 196 -2.75 -1.70 -6.93
N TYR A 197 -3.86 -2.03 -7.58
CA TYR A 197 -5.18 -1.50 -7.28
C TYR A 197 -6.09 -2.59 -6.72
N PHE A 198 -6.65 -2.38 -5.54
CA PHE A 198 -7.59 -3.27 -4.87
C PHE A 198 -8.92 -2.55 -4.69
N TYR A 199 -10.00 -3.17 -5.17
CA TYR A 199 -11.34 -2.62 -5.02
C TYR A 199 -12.36 -3.70 -4.65
N GLY A 200 -13.07 -3.48 -3.54
CA GLY A 200 -14.28 -4.22 -3.21
C GLY A 200 -14.11 -5.75 -3.10
N ASN A 201 -12.89 -6.24 -2.86
CA ASN A 201 -12.66 -7.65 -2.54
C ASN A 201 -13.38 -8.01 -1.23
N ASN A 202 -13.57 -9.31 -0.99
CA ASN A 202 -14.38 -9.86 0.10
C ASN A 202 -15.90 -9.63 -0.13
N THR A 203 -16.40 -9.96 -1.33
CA THR A 203 -17.84 -9.81 -1.63
C THR A 203 -18.74 -10.79 -0.87
N ASP A 204 -18.19 -11.86 -0.28
CA ASP A 204 -18.93 -12.72 0.66
C ASP A 204 -19.06 -12.12 2.08
N ASN A 205 -18.45 -10.95 2.30
CA ASN A 205 -18.50 -10.17 3.54
C ASN A 205 -18.04 -10.98 4.77
N GLY A 206 -17.00 -11.80 4.61
CA GLY A 206 -16.31 -12.49 5.69
C GLY A 206 -15.38 -11.59 6.52
N ASN A 207 -14.87 -12.11 7.63
CA ASN A 207 -13.96 -11.38 8.52
C ASN A 207 -12.50 -11.48 8.05
N TYR A 208 -12.14 -10.75 7.00
CA TYR A 208 -10.76 -10.66 6.51
C TYR A 208 -10.54 -9.39 5.67
N PRO A 209 -9.29 -8.91 5.59
CA PRO A 209 -8.93 -7.75 4.78
C PRO A 209 -8.72 -8.08 3.30
N GLN A 210 -8.57 -7.04 2.48
CA GLN A 210 -8.23 -7.15 1.06
C GLN A 210 -6.80 -7.70 0.85
N ILE A 211 -5.85 -7.30 1.71
CA ILE A 211 -4.51 -7.90 1.78
C ILE A 211 -4.36 -8.57 3.14
N ASN A 212 -4.24 -9.90 3.18
CA ASN A 212 -4.20 -10.68 4.41
C ASN A 212 -2.95 -11.57 4.49
N MET A 213 -1.85 -11.02 4.99
CA MET A 213 -0.57 -11.72 5.04
C MET A 213 -0.31 -12.28 6.44
N GLY A 214 0.11 -13.55 6.46
CA GLY A 214 0.71 -14.23 7.60
C GLY A 214 2.17 -13.80 7.84
N PRO A 215 2.93 -14.54 8.67
CA PRO A 215 4.31 -14.19 9.00
C PRO A 215 5.23 -14.23 7.77
N SER A 216 6.13 -13.25 7.67
CA SER A 216 7.05 -13.12 6.53
C SER A 216 8.29 -14.03 6.59
N GLY A 217 8.62 -14.58 7.75
CA GLY A 217 9.87 -15.28 7.98
C GLY A 217 11.05 -14.34 8.16
N VAL A 218 12.23 -14.70 7.63
CA VAL A 218 13.46 -13.92 7.80
C VAL A 218 13.42 -12.60 7.03
N ASP A 219 12.91 -12.64 5.80
CA ASP A 219 12.67 -11.47 4.96
C ASP A 219 11.34 -10.78 5.36
N SER A 220 10.89 -9.77 4.60
CA SER A 220 9.75 -8.92 4.94
C SER A 220 8.60 -9.02 3.96
N THR A 221 7.37 -8.87 4.46
CA THR A 221 6.22 -8.51 3.63
C THR A 221 6.24 -7.02 3.38
N ARG A 222 6.20 -6.61 2.11
CA ARG A 222 6.32 -5.21 1.69
C ARG A 222 5.08 -4.83 0.88
N VAL A 223 4.25 -3.94 1.41
CA VAL A 223 3.04 -3.41 0.77
C VAL A 223 3.29 -1.95 0.45
N ILE A 224 3.55 -1.63 -0.82
CA ILE A 224 4.12 -0.34 -1.23
C ILE A 224 3.30 0.30 -2.35
N ASN A 225 2.92 1.58 -2.20
CA ASN A 225 2.30 2.40 -3.24
C ASN A 225 1.05 1.78 -3.87
N ASN A 226 0.27 1.02 -3.11
CA ASN A 226 -0.98 0.43 -3.59
C ASN A 226 -2.16 1.35 -3.25
N GLU A 227 -3.23 1.22 -4.02
CA GLU A 227 -4.55 1.77 -3.69
C GLU A 227 -5.46 0.63 -3.21
N ILE A 228 -5.94 0.71 -1.96
CA ILE A 228 -6.80 -0.29 -1.33
C ILE A 228 -8.11 0.37 -0.92
N ILE A 229 -9.09 0.29 -1.81
CA ILE A 229 -10.38 0.96 -1.67
C ILE A 229 -11.46 -0.07 -1.38
N GLY A 230 -12.14 0.07 -0.26
CA GLY A 230 -13.26 -0.79 0.09
C GLY A 230 -14.55 -0.40 -0.64
N ASN A 231 -15.45 -1.36 -0.81
CA ASN A 231 -16.82 -1.07 -1.15
C ASN A 231 -17.58 -0.85 0.17
N ARG A 232 -18.16 0.34 0.38
CA ARG A 232 -18.83 0.69 1.64
C ARG A 232 -20.03 -0.20 2.00
N THR A 233 -20.56 -0.98 1.05
CA THR A 233 -21.60 -1.99 1.33
C THR A 233 -21.03 -3.29 1.94
N ILE A 234 -19.72 -3.51 1.83
CA ILE A 234 -19.00 -4.64 2.42
C ILE A 234 -18.43 -4.19 3.76
N THR A 235 -19.14 -4.53 4.83
CA THR A 235 -18.85 -3.99 6.17
C THR A 235 -17.71 -4.70 6.89
N LYS A 236 -17.38 -5.95 6.52
CA LYS A 236 -16.41 -6.78 7.25
C LYS A 236 -15.02 -6.86 6.61
N SER A 237 -14.83 -6.22 5.45
CA SER A 237 -13.55 -6.22 4.73
C SER A 237 -12.61 -5.15 5.26
N GLY A 238 -11.49 -5.55 5.86
CA GLY A 238 -10.40 -4.63 6.24
C GLY A 238 -9.50 -4.23 5.06
N GLY A 239 -8.64 -3.23 5.24
CA GLY A 239 -7.67 -2.83 4.21
C GLY A 239 -6.48 -3.79 4.12
N ILE A 240 -5.55 -3.66 5.06
CA ILE A 240 -4.28 -4.40 5.09
C ILE A 240 -4.12 -5.10 6.44
N SER A 241 -3.72 -6.38 6.43
CA SER A 241 -3.20 -7.12 7.58
C SER A 241 -1.86 -7.75 7.24
N VAL A 242 -0.88 -7.55 8.12
CA VAL A 242 0.46 -8.15 8.04
C VAL A 242 0.80 -8.81 9.37
N SER A 243 0.19 -9.96 9.66
CA SER A 243 0.07 -10.50 11.02
C SER A 243 0.88 -11.78 11.25
N GLY A 244 1.44 -11.91 12.45
CA GLY A 244 2.13 -13.12 12.95
C GLY A 244 1.26 -13.89 13.93
N LEU A 245 -0.01 -14.15 13.58
CA LEU A 245 -1.05 -14.65 14.50
C LEU A 245 -0.65 -15.92 15.26
N LEU A 246 -0.03 -16.89 14.58
CA LEU A 246 0.41 -18.16 15.16
C LEU A 246 1.87 -18.12 15.62
N GLY A 247 2.47 -16.92 15.71
CA GLY A 247 3.87 -16.71 16.01
C GLY A 247 4.77 -16.76 14.76
N GLY A 248 6.07 -16.89 15.00
CA GLY A 248 7.11 -16.85 13.96
C GLY A 248 7.73 -15.45 13.77
N THR A 249 8.84 -15.40 13.05
CA THR A 249 9.47 -14.12 12.68
C THR A 249 8.59 -13.41 11.67
N ASN A 250 8.23 -12.17 11.96
CA ASN A 250 7.44 -11.35 11.07
C ASN A 250 8.02 -9.93 10.99
N ARG A 251 8.38 -9.55 9.76
CA ARG A 251 8.89 -8.22 9.43
C ARG A 251 8.05 -7.63 8.32
N PHE A 252 7.69 -6.36 8.45
CA PHE A 252 6.85 -5.74 7.43
C PHE A 252 7.19 -4.27 7.16
N ARG A 253 6.87 -3.86 5.94
CA ARG A 253 6.88 -2.46 5.51
C ARG A 253 5.58 -2.14 4.79
N VAL A 254 4.80 -1.21 5.33
CA VAL A 254 3.58 -0.70 4.71
C VAL A 254 3.80 0.77 4.40
N GLU A 255 4.04 1.10 3.13
CA GLU A 255 4.55 2.41 2.73
C GLU A 255 3.85 3.01 1.52
N GLY A 256 3.50 4.30 1.58
CA GLY A 256 3.02 5.03 0.40
C GLY A 256 1.64 4.60 -0.12
N ASN A 257 0.88 3.80 0.65
CA ASN A 257 -0.41 3.28 0.20
C ASN A 257 -1.55 4.27 0.49
N THR A 258 -2.59 4.21 -0.34
CA THR A 258 -3.90 4.80 -0.05
C THR A 258 -4.84 3.70 0.42
N VAL A 259 -5.32 3.79 1.66
CA VAL A 259 -6.21 2.79 2.28
C VAL A 259 -7.50 3.48 2.70
N GLN A 260 -8.57 3.24 1.96
CA GLN A 260 -9.81 4.00 2.08
C GLN A 260 -11.06 3.12 2.11
N ASP A 261 -12.08 3.53 2.87
CA ASP A 261 -13.43 2.97 2.82
C ASP A 261 -13.51 1.46 3.14
N ASN A 262 -12.56 0.94 3.93
CA ASN A 262 -12.59 -0.41 4.46
C ASN A 262 -13.19 -0.44 5.89
N ARG A 263 -13.29 -1.62 6.49
CA ARG A 263 -13.67 -1.80 7.90
C ARG A 263 -12.67 -1.16 8.86
N TYR A 264 -11.39 -1.29 8.56
CA TYR A 264 -10.23 -0.73 9.25
C TYR A 264 -9.12 -0.52 8.22
N GLY A 265 -8.16 0.36 8.50
CA GLY A 265 -7.07 0.67 7.58
C GLY A 265 -6.00 -0.43 7.56
N ILE A 266 -5.04 -0.34 8.48
CA ILE A 266 -3.91 -1.26 8.62
C ILE A 266 -4.01 -1.96 9.98
N THR A 267 -3.86 -3.27 10.00
CA THR A 267 -3.80 -4.04 11.25
C THR A 267 -2.58 -4.94 11.30
N HIS A 268 -2.13 -5.20 12.52
CA HIS A 268 -1.19 -6.25 12.83
C HIS A 268 -1.64 -6.94 14.13
N GLN A 269 -1.52 -8.27 14.14
CA GLN A 269 -1.71 -9.08 15.33
C GLN A 269 -0.63 -10.16 15.42
N GLY A 270 -0.02 -10.31 16.61
CA GLY A 270 0.91 -11.41 16.92
C GLY A 270 2.21 -10.94 17.57
N ALA A 271 2.76 -11.75 18.47
CA ALA A 271 3.99 -11.42 19.19
C ALA A 271 5.23 -11.38 18.26
N GLY A 272 6.30 -10.70 18.70
CA GLY A 272 7.62 -10.79 18.07
C GLY A 272 7.75 -10.15 16.67
N SER A 273 6.74 -9.39 16.25
CA SER A 273 6.75 -8.70 14.96
C SER A 273 7.34 -7.30 15.06
N SER A 274 8.09 -6.90 14.04
CA SER A 274 8.62 -5.54 13.91
C SER A 274 8.38 -5.00 12.51
N GLY A 275 8.21 -3.68 12.37
CA GLY A 275 7.89 -3.14 11.05
C GLY A 275 7.90 -1.62 10.96
N ILE A 276 7.61 -1.13 9.76
CA ILE A 276 7.54 0.29 9.42
C ILE A 276 6.20 0.55 8.73
N ILE A 277 5.48 1.57 9.19
CA ILE A 277 4.27 2.08 8.54
C ILE A 277 4.49 3.56 8.26
N ARG A 278 4.67 3.94 6.99
CA ARG A 278 4.99 5.34 6.66
C ARG A 278 4.41 5.86 5.37
N ASN A 279 4.22 7.19 5.30
CA ASN A 279 3.79 7.87 4.08
C ASN A 279 2.43 7.36 3.53
N ASN A 280 1.58 6.73 4.35
CA ASN A 280 0.29 6.23 3.89
C ASN A 280 -0.81 7.28 4.06
N ILE A 281 -1.83 7.23 3.20
CA ILE A 281 -3.09 7.97 3.34
C ILE A 281 -4.15 6.96 3.78
N ILE A 282 -4.70 7.13 4.98
CA ILE A 282 -5.59 6.17 5.63
C ILE A 282 -6.89 6.88 6.02
N THR A 283 -7.93 6.73 5.19
CA THR A 283 -9.13 7.56 5.26
C THR A 283 -10.43 6.77 5.34
N ASN A 284 -11.35 7.22 6.19
CA ASN A 284 -12.74 6.74 6.21
C ASN A 284 -12.90 5.21 6.35
N ASN A 285 -11.96 4.55 7.02
CA ASN A 285 -12.05 3.11 7.25
C ASN A 285 -12.96 2.85 8.46
N ASN A 286 -14.26 2.83 8.20
CA ASN A 286 -15.32 2.76 9.21
C ASN A 286 -16.58 2.05 8.71
N THR A 287 -16.50 1.14 7.73
CA THR A 287 -17.69 0.56 7.08
C THR A 287 -18.59 -0.26 8.00
N GLU A 288 -18.04 -1.00 8.98
CA GLU A 288 -18.86 -1.69 10.00
C GLU A 288 -19.44 -0.73 11.05
N ASN A 289 -18.83 0.46 11.19
CA ASN A 289 -19.22 1.51 12.12
C ASN A 289 -19.41 1.05 13.59
N ASN A 290 -18.72 -0.03 13.99
CA ASN A 290 -18.71 -0.54 15.36
C ASN A 290 -17.28 -0.45 15.93
N PRO A 291 -17.02 0.46 16.89
CA PRO A 291 -15.68 0.70 17.40
C PRO A 291 -15.08 -0.49 18.17
N SER A 292 -15.90 -1.42 18.66
CA SER A 292 -15.44 -2.64 19.34
C SER A 292 -15.01 -3.76 18.38
N LEU A 293 -15.41 -3.66 17.11
CA LEU A 293 -15.17 -4.70 16.11
C LEU A 293 -14.14 -4.28 15.06
N GLY A 294 -13.78 -2.99 14.97
CA GLY A 294 -12.81 -2.47 14.03
C GLY A 294 -12.81 -0.95 13.95
N GLY A 295 -12.41 -0.41 12.80
CA GLY A 295 -12.47 1.03 12.51
C GLY A 295 -11.20 1.82 12.84
N SER A 296 -10.13 1.20 13.30
CA SER A 296 -8.85 1.90 13.46
C SER A 296 -8.24 2.21 12.10
N GLY A 297 -7.65 3.40 11.95
CA GLY A 297 -6.74 3.70 10.86
C GLY A 297 -5.53 2.77 10.90
N ILE A 298 -4.88 2.66 12.07
CA ILE A 298 -3.83 1.67 12.35
C ILE A 298 -4.14 0.97 13.67
N SER A 299 -4.10 -0.36 13.70
CA SER A 299 -4.18 -1.15 14.93
C SER A 299 -3.00 -2.10 15.06
N LEU A 300 -2.31 -2.08 16.20
CA LEU A 300 -1.16 -2.96 16.48
C LEU A 300 -1.40 -3.75 17.76
N THR A 301 -1.19 -5.06 17.70
CA THR A 301 -1.37 -5.95 18.86
C THR A 301 -0.14 -6.83 19.06
N GLY A 302 0.56 -6.65 20.19
CA GLY A 302 1.70 -7.48 20.61
C GLY A 302 3.00 -7.29 19.82
N THR A 303 3.17 -6.19 19.11
CA THR A 303 4.42 -5.87 18.37
C THR A 303 5.63 -5.71 19.29
N GLN A 304 6.83 -6.07 18.80
CA GLN A 304 8.10 -5.79 19.46
C GLN A 304 8.57 -4.34 19.24
N LYS A 305 8.45 -3.82 18.01
CA LYS A 305 8.60 -2.40 17.70
C LYS A 305 8.05 -2.10 16.30
N VAL A 306 7.15 -1.13 16.18
CA VAL A 306 6.72 -0.60 14.88
C VAL A 306 6.98 0.90 14.82
N ILE A 307 7.68 1.34 13.77
CA ILE A 307 7.95 2.75 13.52
C ILE A 307 6.87 3.31 12.62
N VAL A 308 6.20 4.38 13.07
CA VAL A 308 5.06 4.99 12.37
C VAL A 308 5.35 6.46 12.06
N ARG A 309 5.49 6.80 10.78
CA ARG A 309 5.95 8.12 10.31
C ARG A 309 5.16 8.70 9.15
N ASN A 310 4.95 10.02 9.12
CA ASN A 310 4.44 10.74 7.95
C ASN A 310 3.10 10.20 7.39
N ASN A 311 2.29 9.52 8.22
CA ASN A 311 1.00 9.00 7.77
C ASN A 311 -0.07 10.08 7.91
N GLN A 312 -1.06 10.04 7.02
CA GLN A 312 -2.24 10.88 7.06
C GLN A 312 -3.45 10.03 7.43
N ILE A 313 -3.98 10.20 8.63
CA ILE A 313 -4.98 9.30 9.23
C ILE A 313 -6.25 10.11 9.51
N ARG A 314 -7.31 9.90 8.72
CA ARG A 314 -8.52 10.75 8.80
C ARG A 314 -9.85 9.98 8.75
N GLY A 315 -10.86 10.44 9.49
CA GLY A 315 -12.23 9.95 9.34
C GLY A 315 -12.46 8.49 9.75
N ASN A 316 -11.48 7.84 10.39
CA ASN A 316 -11.62 6.47 10.90
C ASN A 316 -12.36 6.49 12.26
N LEU A 317 -12.79 5.35 12.80
CA LEU A 317 -13.38 5.31 14.15
C LEU A 317 -12.34 5.57 15.26
N TRP A 318 -11.11 5.16 14.99
CA TRP A 318 -9.94 5.42 15.81
C TRP A 318 -8.78 5.83 14.90
N GLY A 319 -7.91 6.74 15.34
CA GLY A 319 -6.70 7.05 14.58
C GLY A 319 -5.72 5.87 14.61
N VAL A 320 -4.97 5.77 15.71
CA VAL A 320 -4.07 4.64 16.00
C VAL A 320 -4.50 3.98 17.30
N THR A 321 -4.55 2.65 17.34
CA THR A 321 -4.80 1.87 18.56
C THR A 321 -3.66 0.89 18.79
N ILE A 322 -3.14 0.83 20.02
CA ILE A 322 -2.21 -0.23 20.42
C ILE A 322 -2.80 -1.06 21.56
N LEU A 323 -2.64 -2.38 21.45
CA LEU A 323 -3.29 -3.37 22.32
C LEU A 323 -2.28 -4.38 22.88
N SER A 324 -2.66 -5.04 23.98
CA SER A 324 -1.83 -6.03 24.67
C SER A 324 -0.50 -5.41 25.13
N ASN A 325 0.62 -5.95 24.68
CA ASN A 325 1.98 -5.52 24.98
C ASN A 325 2.66 -4.89 23.74
N ALA A 326 1.88 -4.35 22.81
CA ALA A 326 2.41 -3.71 21.61
C ALA A 326 3.37 -2.56 21.96
N VAL A 327 4.44 -2.46 21.17
CA VAL A 327 5.41 -1.37 21.22
C VAL A 327 5.37 -0.64 19.89
N ILE A 328 5.17 0.67 19.98
CA ILE A 328 5.11 1.59 18.85
C ILE A 328 6.06 2.76 19.10
N ASP A 329 6.63 3.26 18.02
CA ASP A 329 7.40 4.48 17.98
C ASP A 329 6.67 5.44 17.04
N LEU A 330 6.00 6.44 17.61
CA LEU A 330 5.27 7.48 16.89
C LEU A 330 6.10 8.75 16.68
N GLY A 331 7.37 8.76 17.07
CA GLY A 331 8.26 9.90 16.88
C GLY A 331 9.17 10.13 18.07
N THR A 332 10.44 10.42 17.82
CA THR A 332 11.45 10.77 18.81
C THR A 332 11.93 12.21 18.62
N ALA A 333 12.80 12.69 19.50
CA ALA A 333 13.40 14.03 19.36
C ALA A 333 14.27 14.17 18.10
N ASP A 334 14.93 13.10 17.68
CA ASP A 334 15.81 13.09 16.50
C ASP A 334 15.10 12.68 15.21
N ASP A 335 13.97 11.97 15.33
CA ASP A 335 13.18 11.44 14.21
C ASP A 335 11.69 11.65 14.50
N HIS A 336 11.21 12.86 14.16
CA HIS A 336 9.84 13.29 14.40
C HIS A 336 8.81 12.38 13.71
N GLY A 337 7.69 12.18 14.39
CA GLY A 337 6.57 11.38 13.93
C GLY A 337 5.98 11.86 12.61
N ASN A 338 5.69 13.15 12.53
CA ASN A 338 5.08 13.83 11.38
C ASN A 338 3.78 13.17 10.89
N ASN A 339 3.10 12.37 11.72
CA ASN A 339 1.79 11.85 11.39
C ASN A 339 0.75 12.96 11.57
N ILE A 340 -0.28 12.95 10.72
CA ILE A 340 -1.36 13.94 10.69
C ILE A 340 -2.67 13.22 10.97
N PHE A 341 -3.39 13.68 11.99
CA PHE A 341 -4.67 13.14 12.41
C PHE A 341 -5.80 14.15 12.20
N LYS A 342 -6.94 13.69 11.67
CA LYS A 342 -8.15 14.53 11.53
C LYS A 342 -9.43 13.73 11.65
N ASN A 343 -10.36 14.17 12.48
CA ASN A 343 -11.71 13.60 12.57
C ASN A 343 -11.75 12.07 12.72
N ASN A 344 -10.77 11.47 13.39
CA ASN A 344 -10.87 10.06 13.76
C ASN A 344 -11.66 10.00 15.06
N GLY A 345 -12.81 9.33 15.06
CA GLY A 345 -13.67 9.35 16.23
C GLY A 345 -14.86 8.40 16.15
N ASN A 346 -15.38 8.10 17.33
CA ASN A 346 -16.52 7.23 17.52
C ASN A 346 -17.37 7.74 18.68
N THR A 347 -18.69 7.53 18.63
CA THR A 347 -19.64 7.95 19.68
C THR A 347 -19.58 9.44 20.06
N GLY A 348 -19.17 10.31 19.12
CA GLY A 348 -19.04 11.76 19.35
C GLY A 348 -17.68 12.19 19.93
N THR A 349 -16.78 11.26 20.21
CA THR A 349 -15.44 11.52 20.73
C THR A 349 -14.39 11.39 19.63
N ILE A 350 -13.48 12.36 19.54
CA ILE A 350 -12.30 12.27 18.67
C ILE A 350 -11.21 11.51 19.41
N THR A 351 -10.62 10.49 18.78
CA THR A 351 -9.52 9.70 19.35
C THR A 351 -8.45 9.50 18.29
N ALA A 352 -7.41 10.32 18.35
CA ALA A 352 -6.26 10.23 17.46
C ALA A 352 -5.34 9.05 17.85
N PHE A 353 -5.13 8.82 19.15
CA PHE A 353 -4.33 7.70 19.62
C PHE A 353 -4.88 7.09 20.91
N TYR A 354 -4.97 5.77 20.95
CA TYR A 354 -5.42 5.01 22.11
C TYR A 354 -4.32 4.04 22.56
N ASN A 355 -3.64 4.36 23.66
CA ASN A 355 -2.63 3.48 24.26
C ASN A 355 -3.28 2.53 25.27
N ASN A 356 -3.71 1.35 24.82
CA ASN A 356 -4.26 0.33 25.72
C ASN A 356 -3.21 -0.62 26.28
N THR A 357 -2.04 -0.10 26.63
CA THR A 357 -0.90 -0.88 27.11
C THR A 357 -0.23 -0.18 28.29
N PRO A 358 0.50 -0.89 29.17
CA PRO A 358 1.30 -0.26 30.21
C PRO A 358 2.60 0.37 29.68
N ASN A 359 2.91 0.20 28.39
CA ASN A 359 4.17 0.63 27.80
C ASN A 359 4.18 2.15 27.56
N THR A 360 5.29 2.79 27.92
CA THR A 360 5.55 4.18 27.55
C THR A 360 5.72 4.30 26.05
N VAL A 361 5.13 5.34 25.45
CA VAL A 361 5.18 5.61 24.02
C VAL A 361 5.82 6.97 23.77
N THR A 362 6.70 7.02 22.78
CA THR A 362 7.25 8.27 22.24
C THR A 362 6.45 8.66 21.00
N ALA A 363 5.93 9.89 20.98
CA ALA A 363 5.01 10.40 19.97
C ALA A 363 5.31 11.87 19.61
N ILE A 364 6.59 12.22 19.56
CA ILE A 364 7.08 13.57 19.30
C ILE A 364 6.86 13.95 17.82
N GLY A 365 6.51 15.21 17.57
CA GLY A 365 6.44 15.81 16.24
C GLY A 365 5.21 15.37 15.44
N ASN A 366 4.10 15.01 16.08
CA ASN A 366 2.85 14.65 15.40
C ASN A 366 1.85 15.82 15.40
N CYS A 367 0.99 15.85 14.38
CA CYS A 367 -0.14 16.76 14.26
C CYS A 367 -1.43 16.05 14.67
N TRP A 368 -1.95 16.37 15.86
CA TRP A 368 -3.01 15.60 16.50
C TRP A 368 -4.44 15.97 16.07
N ARG A 369 -4.64 17.21 15.62
CA ARG A 369 -5.85 17.68 14.94
C ARG A 369 -5.44 18.65 13.84
N GLU A 370 -5.49 18.17 12.59
CA GLU A 370 -5.17 18.97 11.41
C GLU A 370 -6.08 20.21 11.34
N ASP A 371 -5.49 21.34 10.95
CA ASP A 371 -6.09 22.69 10.90
C ASP A 371 -6.41 23.33 12.27
N GLU A 372 -6.04 22.70 13.38
CA GLU A 372 -6.16 23.28 14.73
C GLU A 372 -4.79 23.57 15.36
N LEU A 373 -4.68 24.69 16.08
CA LEU A 373 -3.46 25.02 16.84
C LEU A 373 -3.23 23.97 17.93
N SER A 374 -2.11 23.27 17.83
CA SER A 374 -1.72 22.31 18.85
C SER A 374 -1.25 23.03 20.12
N ASN A 375 -1.79 22.57 21.25
CA ASN A 375 -1.35 22.89 22.60
C ASN A 375 -1.53 21.65 23.50
N ASP A 376 -0.98 21.64 24.71
CA ASP A 376 -1.02 20.44 25.57
C ASP A 376 -2.46 19.96 25.83
N ALA A 377 -3.38 20.88 26.14
CA ALA A 377 -4.79 20.52 26.40
C ALA A 377 -5.49 19.95 25.15
N MET A 378 -5.16 20.44 23.96
CA MET A 378 -5.66 19.94 22.67
C MET A 378 -5.24 18.49 22.45
N VAL A 379 -3.96 18.21 22.68
CA VAL A 379 -3.34 16.91 22.44
C VAL A 379 -3.82 15.89 23.48
N GLU A 380 -3.85 16.26 24.76
CA GLU A 380 -4.40 15.45 25.85
C GLU A 380 -5.86 15.03 25.57
N ALA A 381 -6.68 15.92 24.99
CA ALA A 381 -8.08 15.60 24.70
C ALA A 381 -8.32 14.54 23.61
N VAL A 382 -7.30 14.15 22.84
CA VAL A 382 -7.42 13.17 21.73
C VAL A 382 -6.49 11.98 21.85
N ILE A 383 -5.74 11.88 22.94
CA ILE A 383 -4.90 10.74 23.30
C ILE A 383 -5.48 10.09 24.55
N SER A 384 -5.52 8.77 24.59
CA SER A 384 -5.82 8.04 25.83
C SER A 384 -4.57 7.35 26.36
N HIS A 385 -4.19 7.66 27.60
CA HIS A 385 -2.96 7.19 28.24
C HIS A 385 -3.00 7.32 29.78
N LYS A 386 -1.82 7.29 30.42
CA LYS A 386 -1.66 7.24 31.90
C LYS A 386 -2.50 8.26 32.71
N PRO A 387 -2.65 9.54 32.30
CA PRO A 387 -3.51 10.50 32.99
C PRO A 387 -4.99 10.10 33.03
N ASP A 388 -5.49 9.43 31.99
CA ASP A 388 -6.88 8.93 31.93
C ASP A 388 -7.08 7.68 32.77
N LEU A 389 -6.07 6.79 32.75
CA LEU A 389 -6.10 5.53 33.49
C LEU A 389 -4.69 5.14 33.94
N ALA A 390 -4.50 5.11 35.27
CA ALA A 390 -3.18 4.94 35.89
C ALA A 390 -2.43 3.65 35.51
N THR A 391 -3.11 2.63 35.01
CA THR A 391 -2.51 1.36 34.55
C THR A 391 -1.91 1.45 33.14
N LEU A 392 -2.22 2.51 32.39
CA LEU A 392 -1.69 2.72 31.05
C LEU A 392 -0.31 3.39 31.09
N GLY A 393 0.45 3.22 30.02
CA GLY A 393 1.75 3.84 29.85
C GLY A 393 1.65 5.32 29.49
N LEU A 394 2.68 6.08 29.85
CA LEU A 394 2.77 7.50 29.52
C LEU A 394 3.01 7.68 28.00
N VAL A 395 2.47 8.76 27.43
CA VAL A 395 2.70 9.12 26.03
C VAL A 395 3.42 10.45 26.03
N ASN A 396 4.65 10.45 25.50
CA ASN A 396 5.48 11.65 25.41
C ASN A 396 5.28 12.28 24.03
N PHE A 397 4.46 13.32 23.95
CA PHE A 397 4.02 13.91 22.68
C PHE A 397 4.58 15.31 22.38
N THR A 398 5.43 15.86 23.26
CA THR A 398 5.98 17.21 23.14
C THR A 398 7.43 17.17 22.63
N PRO A 399 7.82 18.01 21.65
CA PRO A 399 6.97 18.94 20.89
C PRO A 399 5.99 18.23 19.94
N TYR A 400 4.91 18.92 19.56
CA TYR A 400 3.94 18.49 18.55
C TYR A 400 3.90 19.49 17.39
N ASN A 401 3.40 19.02 16.24
CA ASN A 401 3.24 19.82 15.02
C ASN A 401 1.78 20.32 14.88
N CYS A 402 1.51 21.04 13.77
CA CYS A 402 0.23 21.61 13.30
C CYS A 402 -0.18 22.99 13.80
N ALA A 403 -0.62 23.78 12.82
CA ALA A 403 -1.04 25.18 12.90
C ALA A 403 -0.16 26.00 13.86
N GLU A 404 1.16 25.79 13.81
CA GLU A 404 2.10 26.64 14.52
C GLU A 404 1.76 28.09 14.13
N SER A 405 1.49 28.90 15.14
CA SER A 405 1.47 30.35 14.96
C SER A 405 2.74 30.68 14.19
N MET A 406 2.61 31.19 12.96
CA MET A 406 3.72 31.86 12.30
C MET A 406 4.14 32.97 13.25
N ALA A 407 5.10 32.67 14.12
CA ALA A 407 5.57 33.62 15.08
C ALA A 407 6.22 34.73 14.23
N VAL A 408 5.59 35.91 14.26
CA VAL A 408 6.15 37.15 13.72
C VAL A 408 7.28 37.60 14.66
N SER A 409 8.20 36.71 15.00
CA SER A 409 9.33 36.99 15.89
C SER A 409 10.64 37.16 15.10
N ASP A 410 10.74 36.60 13.89
CA ASP A 410 11.97 36.65 13.07
C ASP A 410 11.98 37.71 11.95
N VAL A 411 10.92 38.49 11.78
CA VAL A 411 10.94 39.67 10.88
C VAL A 411 11.72 40.86 11.50
N THR A 412 12.12 40.76 12.76
CA THR A 412 12.74 41.86 13.52
C THR A 412 14.27 41.82 13.59
N LYS A 413 14.95 40.80 13.04
CA LYS A 413 16.43 40.64 13.11
C LYS A 413 17.16 40.84 11.77
N GLY A 414 16.66 41.76 10.94
CA GLY A 414 17.32 42.14 9.68
C GLY A 414 16.81 43.46 9.13
N LEU A 415 16.58 44.45 10.00
CA LEU A 415 16.01 45.74 9.61
C LEU A 415 17.04 46.59 8.85
N MET A 416 16.94 46.62 7.53
CA MET A 416 17.55 47.67 6.72
C MET A 416 16.77 48.97 6.89
N LYS A 417 17.44 50.04 7.33
CA LYS A 417 16.83 51.37 7.46
C LYS A 417 17.22 52.25 6.27
N ILE A 418 16.24 52.94 5.68
CA ILE A 418 16.46 53.92 4.62
C ILE A 418 16.01 55.28 5.10
N TYR A 419 16.89 56.28 4.96
CA TYR A 419 16.54 57.67 5.27
C TYR A 419 17.38 58.68 4.44
N PRO A 420 16.78 59.80 3.98
CA PRO A 420 15.35 60.08 4.03
C PRO A 420 14.57 59.17 3.08
N ASN A 421 13.36 58.78 3.47
CA ASN A 421 12.43 58.04 2.64
C ASN A 421 11.03 58.63 2.87
N PRO A 422 10.44 59.39 1.92
CA PRO A 422 10.86 59.52 0.52
C PRO A 422 12.16 60.30 0.28
N SER A 423 12.91 59.91 -0.75
CA SER A 423 14.21 60.46 -1.17
C SER A 423 14.11 61.23 -2.49
N LYS A 424 15.05 62.16 -2.74
CA LYS A 424 15.31 62.77 -4.05
C LYS A 424 16.57 62.17 -4.67
N ASN A 425 16.56 60.87 -4.89
CA ASN A 425 17.67 60.11 -5.48
C ASN A 425 18.99 60.07 -4.65
N HIS A 426 19.00 60.64 -3.44
CA HIS A 426 20.09 60.57 -2.46
C HIS A 426 19.52 60.04 -1.13
N PHE A 427 20.04 58.92 -0.64
CA PHE A 427 19.61 58.34 0.64
C PHE A 427 20.72 57.54 1.32
N TYR A 428 20.55 57.33 2.62
CA TYR A 428 21.38 56.42 3.40
C TYR A 428 20.67 55.08 3.60
N LEU A 429 21.42 54.00 3.39
CA LEU A 429 21.02 52.64 3.71
C LEU A 429 21.88 52.14 4.88
N GLU A 430 21.22 51.83 5.98
CA GLU A 430 21.87 51.25 7.17
C GLU A 430 21.53 49.76 7.25
N THR A 431 22.57 48.92 7.28
CA THR A 431 22.44 47.46 7.27
C THR A 431 23.36 46.81 8.31
N GLU A 432 22.91 45.71 8.93
CA GLU A 432 23.69 44.97 9.92
C GLU A 432 24.80 44.11 9.31
N ASN A 433 24.67 43.73 8.03
CA ASN A 433 25.63 42.91 7.29
C ASN A 433 26.00 43.58 5.96
N GLY A 434 27.22 43.34 5.47
CA GLY A 434 27.63 43.75 4.12
C GLY A 434 27.07 42.80 3.05
N GLY A 435 26.86 43.27 1.84
CA GLY A 435 26.32 42.46 0.75
C GLY A 435 25.98 43.26 -0.49
N ASN A 436 25.41 42.58 -1.49
CA ASN A 436 24.92 43.24 -2.69
C ASN A 436 23.47 43.69 -2.47
N ILE A 437 23.17 44.94 -2.83
CA ILE A 437 21.81 45.44 -2.93
C ILE A 437 21.40 45.55 -4.39
N VAL A 438 20.14 45.27 -4.65
CA VAL A 438 19.47 45.56 -5.92
C VAL A 438 18.22 46.38 -5.64
N ILE A 439 17.99 47.41 -6.43
CA ILE A 439 16.76 48.19 -6.42
C ILE A 439 15.94 47.76 -7.62
N GLN A 440 14.69 47.39 -7.37
CA GLN A 440 13.74 46.92 -8.37
C GLN A 440 12.55 47.85 -8.42
N ASP A 441 12.01 48.07 -9.62
CA ASP A 441 10.68 48.66 -9.76
C ASP A 441 9.59 47.65 -9.38
N ILE A 442 8.33 48.08 -9.37
CA ILE A 442 7.17 47.24 -9.03
C ILE A 442 6.95 46.05 -10.00
N SER A 443 7.56 46.08 -11.19
CA SER A 443 7.52 44.96 -12.13
C SER A 443 8.60 43.91 -11.86
N GLY A 444 9.49 44.16 -10.88
CA GLY A 444 10.62 43.30 -10.54
C GLY A 444 11.86 43.55 -11.38
N LYS A 445 11.83 44.51 -12.31
CA LYS A 445 12.98 44.90 -13.13
C LYS A 445 14.01 45.60 -12.26
N VAL A 446 15.25 45.11 -12.30
CA VAL A 446 16.39 45.73 -11.61
C VAL A 446 16.73 47.04 -12.31
N VAL A 447 16.70 48.14 -11.55
CA VAL A 447 16.96 49.50 -12.02
C VAL A 447 18.26 50.08 -11.46
N PHE A 448 18.80 49.49 -10.39
CA PHE A 448 20.07 49.86 -9.78
C PHE A 448 20.64 48.69 -8.96
N SER A 449 21.96 48.62 -8.79
CA SER A 449 22.62 47.66 -7.90
C SER A 449 23.91 48.26 -7.33
N SER A 450 24.25 47.91 -6.09
CA SER A 450 25.49 48.37 -5.44
C SER A 450 25.93 47.40 -4.35
N ILE A 451 27.22 47.40 -4.02
CA ILE A 451 27.74 46.68 -2.86
C ILE A 451 27.73 47.61 -1.66
N VAL A 452 27.20 47.15 -0.53
CA VAL A 452 27.11 47.89 0.72
C VAL A 452 27.87 47.17 1.82
N ASN A 453 28.49 47.94 2.71
CA ASN A 453 29.18 47.44 3.88
C ASN A 453 28.24 47.43 5.08
N LYS A 454 28.62 46.70 6.14
CA LYS A 454 27.96 46.81 7.44
C LYS A 454 27.98 48.27 7.92
N GLY A 455 26.85 48.76 8.43
CA GLY A 455 26.66 50.13 8.89
C GLY A 455 25.97 51.02 7.86
N LYS A 456 26.27 52.32 7.92
CA LYS A 456 25.65 53.37 7.09
C LYS A 456 26.35 53.47 5.74
N ASN A 457 25.58 53.36 4.66
CA ASN A 457 26.05 53.48 3.27
C ASN A 457 25.32 54.63 2.59
N GLU A 458 26.05 55.44 1.84
CA GLU A 458 25.47 56.53 1.05
C GLU A 458 25.20 56.05 -0.38
N ILE A 459 23.95 56.20 -0.82
CA ILE A 459 23.50 55.71 -2.13
C ILE A 459 22.93 56.88 -2.93
N ASN A 460 23.49 57.05 -4.13
CA ASN A 460 23.05 58.02 -5.13
C ASN A 460 22.52 57.27 -6.35
N THR A 461 21.32 57.64 -6.79
CA THR A 461 20.62 56.99 -7.90
C THR A 461 20.14 58.03 -8.91
N ASN A 462 19.56 57.60 -10.03
CA ASN A 462 18.90 58.48 -10.99
C ASN A 462 17.57 57.86 -11.43
N LEU A 463 16.74 57.53 -10.44
CA LEU A 463 15.44 56.89 -10.61
C LEU A 463 14.35 57.95 -10.83
N GLN A 464 13.32 57.57 -11.58
CA GLN A 464 12.14 58.40 -11.76
C GLN A 464 11.30 58.40 -10.47
N PRO A 465 10.44 59.41 -10.25
CA PRO A 465 9.51 59.40 -9.12
C PRO A 465 8.65 58.13 -9.13
N GLY A 466 8.61 57.43 -8.00
CA GLY A 466 7.98 56.12 -7.93
C GLY A 466 8.29 55.33 -6.67
N VAL A 467 7.69 54.14 -6.58
CA VAL A 467 7.92 53.17 -5.49
C VAL A 467 8.84 52.07 -6.01
N TYR A 468 9.87 51.79 -5.21
CA TYR A 468 10.90 50.79 -5.50
C TYR A 468 11.07 49.86 -4.30
N ILE A 469 11.61 48.67 -4.56
CA ILE A 469 11.98 47.68 -3.54
C ILE A 469 13.50 47.55 -3.56
N ILE A 470 14.14 47.77 -2.41
CA ILE A 470 15.55 47.42 -2.22
C ILE A 470 15.60 46.02 -1.62
N THR A 471 16.28 45.13 -2.32
CA THR A 471 16.56 43.76 -1.89
C THR A 471 18.05 43.64 -1.60
N GLN A 472 18.43 43.24 -0.40
CA GLN A 472 19.82 42.92 -0.06
C GLN A 472 20.00 41.41 -0.02
N GLN A 473 21.12 40.95 -0.57
CA GLN A 473 21.57 39.57 -0.46
C GLN A 473 22.90 39.50 0.30
N SER A 474 22.89 38.81 1.44
CA SER A 474 24.06 38.61 2.30
C SER A 474 24.01 37.21 2.91
N GLU A 475 25.10 36.44 2.83
CA GLU A 475 25.24 35.12 3.47
C GLU A 475 24.07 34.14 3.21
N GLY A 476 23.53 34.13 1.99
CA GLY A 476 22.41 33.27 1.60
C GLY A 476 21.02 33.73 2.08
N LYS A 477 20.92 34.84 2.82
CA LYS A 477 19.67 35.46 3.26
C LYS A 477 19.30 36.66 2.39
N LYS A 478 17.99 36.88 2.23
CA LYS A 478 17.43 38.05 1.53
C LYS A 478 16.63 38.91 2.50
N SER A 479 16.85 40.21 2.48
CA SER A 479 16.06 41.20 3.21
C SER A 479 15.53 42.26 2.24
N ASN A 480 14.32 42.76 2.47
CA ASN A 480 13.65 43.71 1.57
C ASN A 480 13.21 44.96 2.33
N THR A 481 13.28 46.13 1.70
CA THR A 481 12.74 47.37 2.24
C THR A 481 12.22 48.28 1.12
N LYS A 482 11.25 49.15 1.43
CA LYS A 482 10.60 50.03 0.46
C LYS A 482 11.38 51.34 0.32
N LEU A 483 11.62 51.78 -0.92
CA LEU A 483 12.16 53.09 -1.26
C LEU A 483 11.10 53.89 -2.03
N ILE A 484 10.92 55.16 -1.69
CA ILE A 484 10.04 56.10 -2.41
C ILE A 484 10.91 57.22 -2.96
N ILE A 485 10.86 57.45 -4.27
CA ILE A 485 11.53 58.57 -4.93
C ILE A 485 10.48 59.64 -5.25
N LYS A 486 10.75 60.90 -4.89
CA LYS A 486 9.89 62.06 -5.16
C LYS A 486 10.35 62.85 -6.37
#